data_AF-A0ABD5J330-F1
#
_entry.id   AF-A0ABD5J330-F1
#
_cell.length_a   1.000
_cell.length_b   1.000
_cell.length_c   1.000
_cell.angle_alpha   90.00
_cell.angle_beta   90.00
_cell.angle_gamma   90.00
#
_symmetry.space_group_name_H-M   'P 1'
#
loop_
_entity.id
_entity.type
_entity.pdbx_description
1 polymer ?
#
loop_
_entity_poly.entity_id
_entity_poly.type
_entity_poly.pdbx_seq_one_letter_code
_entity_poly.pdbx_strand_id
1 'polypeptide(L)'
;MRNNSDMNPALAGRVVDEAVKYVAAVANAPEPLTPSRVVDEGWHALILHTRIYQRLCNKVGRFVHHVPEQPDPENRIPEALTKTQAQIVSMGFTVDDALWLAPEDTSIPVAAHCQHSPGGPEGSCTGSGEGDGPSGPN
;
A
#
# COMPACT_ATOMS: atom_id res chain seq x y z
N MET A 1 -0.57 1.77 20.72
CA MET A 1 -0.63 0.38 20.25
C MET A 1 0.54 0.15 19.31
N ARG A 2 1.21 -1.01 19.37
CA ARG A 2 2.15 -1.46 18.33
C ARG A 2 1.41 -2.53 17.53
N ASN A 3 1.06 -2.27 16.27
CA ASN A 3 0.24 -3.19 15.47
C ASN A 3 0.91 -4.57 15.27
N ASN A 4 2.24 -4.61 15.16
CA ASN A 4 3.01 -5.86 15.03
C ASN A 4 4.16 -5.87 16.05
N SER A 5 3.83 -5.93 17.35
CA SER A 5 4.84 -5.91 18.43
C SER A 5 5.85 -7.05 18.36
N ASP A 6 5.46 -8.17 17.76
CA ASP A 6 6.22 -9.41 17.74
C ASP A 6 7.02 -9.59 16.43
N MET A 7 6.87 -8.64 15.49
CA MET A 7 7.61 -8.67 14.23
C MET A 7 9.11 -8.41 14.49
N ASN A 8 9.94 -9.34 14.04
CA ASN A 8 11.40 -9.20 14.09
C ASN A 8 11.83 -7.90 13.36
N PRO A 9 12.67 -7.04 13.96
CA PRO A 9 13.16 -5.82 13.33
C PRO A 9 13.78 -6.00 11.93
N ALA A 10 14.46 -7.12 11.68
CA ALA A 10 15.03 -7.42 10.37
C ALA A 10 13.93 -7.67 9.31
N LEU A 11 12.85 -8.34 9.70
CA LEU A 11 11.68 -8.52 8.83
C LEU A 11 10.93 -7.20 8.64
N ALA A 12 10.75 -6.41 9.72
CA ALA A 12 10.12 -5.11 9.65
C ALA A 12 10.85 -4.15 8.69
N GLY A 13 12.19 -4.18 8.69
CA GLY A 13 13.00 -3.44 7.73
C GLY A 13 12.69 -3.82 6.28
N ARG A 14 12.68 -5.13 5.97
CA ARG A 14 12.32 -5.63 4.62
C ARG A 14 10.91 -5.22 4.20
N VAL A 15 9.94 -5.29 5.12
CA VAL A 15 8.56 -4.87 4.87
C VAL A 15 8.47 -3.38 4.53
N VAL A 16 9.18 -2.52 5.26
CA VAL A 16 9.23 -1.08 4.96
C VAL A 16 9.96 -0.80 3.64
N ASP A 17 11.04 -1.53 3.35
CA ASP A 17 11.78 -1.39 2.09
C ASP A 17 10.89 -1.72 0.88
N GLU A 18 10.13 -2.82 0.92
CA GLU A 18 9.16 -3.16 -0.14
C GLU A 18 8.03 -2.12 -0.23
N ALA A 19 7.57 -1.56 0.90
CA ALA A 19 6.55 -0.51 0.89
C ALA A 19 7.06 0.79 0.22
N VAL A 20 8.32 1.16 0.43
CA VAL A 20 8.94 2.29 -0.28
C VAL A 20 9.01 2.03 -1.78
N LYS A 21 9.38 0.82 -2.19
CA LYS A 21 9.39 0.41 -3.61
C LYS A 21 7.98 0.46 -4.21
N TYR A 22 6.97 -0.01 -3.48
CA TYR A 22 5.57 0.06 -3.89
C TYR A 22 5.11 1.51 -4.13
N VAL A 23 5.37 2.43 -3.18
CA VAL A 23 5.02 3.85 -3.34
C VAL A 23 5.70 4.46 -4.57
N ALA A 24 6.97 4.13 -4.81
CA ALA A 24 7.67 4.57 -6.01
C ALA A 24 7.05 3.99 -7.30
N ALA A 25 6.66 2.72 -7.29
CA ALA A 25 6.00 2.05 -8.41
C ALA A 25 4.66 2.69 -8.75
N VAL A 26 3.80 2.93 -7.75
CA VAL A 26 2.50 3.60 -7.95
C VAL A 26 2.69 5.01 -8.49
N ALA A 27 3.70 5.74 -8.03
CA ALA A 27 3.96 7.10 -8.51
C ALA A 27 4.36 7.14 -10.00
N ASN A 28 4.90 6.05 -10.55
CA ASN A 28 5.39 5.97 -11.94
C ASN A 28 4.53 5.09 -12.86
N ALA A 29 3.51 4.41 -12.34
CA ALA A 29 2.64 3.54 -13.12
C ALA A 29 1.50 4.35 -13.77
N PRO A 30 1.19 4.09 -15.06
CA PRO A 30 0.01 4.68 -15.71
C PRO A 30 -1.30 4.04 -15.22
N GLU A 31 -1.22 2.82 -14.70
CA GLU A 31 -2.36 2.03 -14.24
C GLU A 31 -2.27 1.80 -12.73
N PRO A 32 -3.40 1.53 -12.03
CA PRO A 32 -3.35 1.25 -10.60
C PRO A 32 -2.63 -0.07 -10.30
N LEU A 33 -1.99 -0.09 -9.13
CA LEU A 33 -1.20 -1.20 -8.60
C LEU A 33 -1.61 -1.52 -7.16
N THR A 34 -1.43 -2.77 -6.76
CA THR A 34 -1.91 -3.32 -5.49
C THR A 34 -0.74 -3.91 -4.71
N PRO A 35 -0.58 -3.56 -3.42
CA PRO A 35 0.41 -4.18 -2.55
C PRO A 35 -0.07 -5.57 -2.09
N SER A 36 0.84 -6.43 -1.65
CA SER A 36 0.44 -7.59 -0.84
C SER A 36 -0.01 -7.13 0.54
N ARG A 37 -0.72 -7.99 1.29
CA ARG A 37 -1.11 -7.72 2.69
C ARG A 37 0.08 -7.33 3.58
N VAL A 38 1.22 -7.99 3.38
CA VAL A 38 2.44 -7.76 4.14
C VAL A 38 3.08 -6.42 3.79
N VAL A 39 3.14 -6.07 2.50
CA VAL A 39 3.70 -4.79 2.04
C VAL A 39 2.79 -3.61 2.41
N ASP A 40 1.47 -3.82 2.40
CA ASP A 40 0.49 -2.83 2.82
C ASP A 40 0.68 -2.40 4.28
N GLU A 41 1.02 -3.35 5.17
CA GLU A 41 1.37 -3.03 6.56
C GLU A 41 2.56 -2.05 6.65
N GLY A 42 3.58 -2.24 5.80
CA GLY A 42 4.70 -1.31 5.69
C GLY A 42 4.25 0.07 5.19
N TRP A 43 3.31 0.11 4.24
CA TRP A 43 2.76 1.35 3.72
C TRP A 43 1.92 2.09 4.78
N HIS A 44 1.11 1.39 5.57
CA HIS A 44 0.40 1.97 6.72
C HIS A 44 1.37 2.58 7.72
N ALA A 45 2.47 1.88 8.04
CA ALA A 45 3.51 2.41 8.91
C ALA A 45 4.12 3.72 8.37
N LEU A 46 4.32 3.82 7.05
CA LEU A 46 4.76 5.06 6.41
C LEU A 46 3.72 6.17 6.54
N ILE A 47 2.46 5.91 6.19
CA ILE A 47 1.35 6.89 6.24
C ILE A 47 1.19 7.47 7.64
N LEU A 48 1.30 6.64 8.69
CA LEU A 48 1.20 7.09 10.08
C LEU A 48 2.38 8.01 10.49
N HIS A 49 3.53 7.90 9.84
CA HIS A 49 4.67 8.82 10.00
C HIS A 49 4.64 9.91 8.93
N THR A 50 3.59 10.73 8.96
CA THR A 50 3.21 11.69 7.90
C THR A 50 4.35 12.57 7.37
N ARG A 51 5.29 13.03 8.21
CA ARG A 51 6.46 13.81 7.76
C ARG A 51 7.42 13.00 6.89
N ILE A 52 7.64 11.73 7.21
CA ILE A 52 8.46 10.81 6.40
C ILE A 52 7.72 10.51 5.10
N TYR A 53 6.42 10.21 5.19
CA TYR A 53 5.60 9.90 4.02
C TYR A 53 5.55 11.05 3.02
N GLN A 54 5.29 12.28 3.48
CA GLN A 54 5.29 13.46 2.61
C GLN A 54 6.64 13.65 1.92
N ARG A 55 7.76 13.44 2.63
CA ARG A 55 9.10 13.52 2.02
C ARG A 55 9.32 12.44 0.97
N LEU A 56 8.84 11.22 1.21
CA LEU A 56 8.89 10.13 0.23
C LEU A 56 8.07 10.49 -1.02
N CYS A 57 6.81 10.89 -0.86
CA CYS A 57 5.94 11.33 -1.95
C CYS A 57 6.56 12.46 -2.78
N ASN A 58 7.15 13.46 -2.12
CA ASN A 58 7.85 14.55 -2.83
C ASN A 58 9.05 14.03 -3.65
N LYS A 59 9.79 13.04 -3.14
CA LYS A 59 10.91 12.44 -3.89
C LYS A 59 10.45 11.64 -5.11
N VAL A 60 9.29 10.99 -5.03
CA VAL A 60 8.73 10.20 -6.14
C VAL A 60 7.84 11.02 -7.08
N GLY A 61 7.66 12.32 -6.81
CA GLY A 61 7.04 13.28 -7.72
C GLY A 61 5.52 13.46 -7.60
N ARG A 62 4.84 12.68 -6.75
CA ARG A 62 3.41 12.86 -6.44
C ARG A 62 3.03 12.28 -5.09
N PHE A 63 1.95 12.79 -4.51
CA PHE A 63 1.34 12.17 -3.35
C PHE A 63 0.61 10.89 -3.78
N VAL A 64 0.87 9.78 -3.09
CA VAL A 64 0.18 8.51 -3.32
C VAL A 64 -0.91 8.42 -2.26
N HIS A 65 -2.17 8.48 -2.67
CA HIS A 65 -3.30 8.39 -1.77
C HIS A 65 -3.60 6.93 -1.42
N HIS A 66 -3.85 6.66 -0.15
CA HIS A 66 -4.35 5.36 0.30
C HIS A 66 -5.86 5.44 0.47
N VAL A 67 -6.58 4.55 -0.20
CA VAL A 67 -8.02 4.36 -0.03
C VAL A 67 -8.21 3.01 0.67
N PRO A 68 -8.71 2.97 1.91
CA PRO A 68 -8.97 1.71 2.58
C PRO A 68 -10.07 0.93 1.84
N GLU A 69 -9.78 -0.30 1.45
CA GLU A 69 -10.74 -1.21 0.86
C GLU A 69 -10.94 -2.43 1.76
N GLN A 70 -12.19 -2.85 1.91
CA GLN A 70 -12.48 -4.11 2.58
C GLN A 70 -12.07 -5.26 1.66
N PRO A 71 -11.53 -6.37 2.21
CA PRO A 71 -11.20 -7.53 1.41
C PRO A 71 -12.45 -8.06 0.73
N ASP A 72 -12.46 -8.03 -0.59
CA ASP A 72 -13.52 -8.62 -1.40
C ASP A 72 -12.94 -9.77 -2.23
N PRO A 73 -13.18 -11.03 -1.81
CA PRO A 73 -12.69 -12.20 -2.53
C PRO A 73 -13.17 -12.26 -3.99
N GLU A 74 -14.33 -11.66 -4.31
CA GLU A 74 -14.91 -11.69 -5.64
C GLU A 74 -14.25 -10.68 -6.61
N ASN A 75 -13.63 -9.62 -6.08
CA ASN A 75 -12.95 -8.58 -6.85
C ASN A 75 -11.43 -8.76 -6.91
N ARG A 76 -10.94 -9.94 -6.55
CA ARG A 76 -9.51 -10.24 -6.61
C ARG A 76 -9.05 -10.49 -8.04
N ILE A 77 -8.01 -9.77 -8.44
CA ILE A 77 -7.31 -9.97 -9.70
C ILE A 77 -6.04 -10.79 -9.40
N PRO A 78 -5.96 -12.07 -9.83
CA PRO A 78 -4.82 -12.95 -9.52
C PRO A 78 -3.46 -12.36 -9.93
N GLU A 79 -3.43 -11.57 -11.00
CA GLU A 79 -2.21 -11.01 -11.59
C GLU A 79 -1.81 -9.64 -10.99
N ALA A 80 -2.60 -9.05 -10.09
CA ALA A 80 -2.36 -7.69 -9.58
C ALA A 80 -1.02 -7.56 -8.84
N LEU A 81 -0.64 -8.57 -8.05
CA LEU A 81 0.66 -8.57 -7.36
C LEU A 81 1.81 -8.71 -8.36
N THR A 82 1.67 -9.56 -9.36
CA THR A 82 2.67 -9.75 -10.42
C THR A 82 2.89 -8.47 -11.22
N LYS A 83 1.82 -7.75 -11.55
CA LYS A 83 1.89 -6.45 -12.23
C LYS A 83 2.68 -5.43 -11.41
N THR A 84 2.42 -5.37 -10.10
CA THR A 84 3.13 -4.47 -9.18
C THR A 84 4.62 -4.80 -9.08
N GLN A 85 4.95 -6.09 -8.93
CA GLN A 85 6.34 -6.57 -8.91
C GLN A 85 7.06 -6.26 -10.23
N ALA A 86 6.40 -6.47 -11.37
CA ALA A 86 6.95 -6.14 -12.68
C ALA A 86 7.25 -4.63 -12.82
N GLN A 87 6.40 -3.76 -12.28
CA GLN A 87 6.67 -2.31 -12.25
C GLN A 87 7.87 -1.97 -11.36
N ILE A 88 8.01 -2.61 -10.19
CA ILE A 88 9.17 -2.42 -9.31
C ILE A 88 10.46 -2.82 -10.04
N VAL A 89 10.45 -3.96 -10.73
CA VAL A 89 11.59 -4.44 -11.53
C VAL A 89 11.90 -3.54 -12.71
N SER A 90 10.88 -3.02 -13.41
CA SER A 90 11.10 -2.10 -14.55
C SER A 90 11.77 -0.78 -14.15
N MET A 91 11.64 -0.40 -12.87
CA MET A 91 12.32 0.75 -12.25
C MET A 91 13.75 0.43 -11.77
N GLY A 92 14.22 -0.81 -11.94
CA GLY A 92 15.57 -1.24 -11.58
C GLY A 92 15.73 -1.70 -10.14
N PHE A 93 14.64 -1.89 -9.39
CA PHE A 93 14.68 -2.44 -8.04
C PHE A 93 14.56 -3.97 -8.05
N THR A 94 15.13 -4.62 -7.05
CA THR A 94 14.85 -6.03 -6.77
C THR A 94 13.59 -6.15 -5.91
N VAL A 95 12.86 -7.24 -6.11
CA VAL A 95 11.66 -7.61 -5.35
C VAL A 95 12.03 -8.69 -4.34
N ASP A 96 11.47 -8.61 -3.14
CA ASP A 96 11.54 -9.67 -2.14
C ASP A 96 10.30 -10.57 -2.22
N ASP A 97 10.35 -11.60 -3.07
CA ASP A 97 9.20 -12.43 -3.42
C ASP A 97 8.47 -13.03 -2.20
N ALA A 98 9.21 -13.25 -1.10
CA ALA A 98 8.64 -13.78 0.16
C ALA A 98 7.65 -12.81 0.83
N LEU A 99 7.67 -11.53 0.46
CA LEU A 99 6.75 -10.51 0.95
C LEU A 99 5.58 -10.23 -0.01
N TRP A 100 5.62 -10.77 -1.23
CA TRP A 100 4.61 -10.55 -2.28
C TRP A 100 3.69 -11.75 -2.51
N LEU A 101 3.35 -12.44 -1.43
CA LEU A 101 2.52 -13.64 -1.47
C LEU A 101 1.02 -13.32 -1.56
N ALA A 102 0.28 -14.33 -1.98
CA ALA A 102 -1.17 -14.31 -2.03
C ALA A 102 -1.75 -13.96 -0.65
N PRO A 103 -2.90 -13.26 -0.58
CA PRO A 103 -3.53 -12.87 0.68
C PRO A 103 -3.93 -14.04 1.60
N GLU A 104 -4.16 -15.24 1.07
CA GLU A 104 -4.40 -16.45 1.87
C GLU A 104 -3.14 -16.87 2.65
N ASP A 105 -1.97 -16.43 2.21
CA ASP A 105 -0.73 -16.68 2.90
C ASP A 105 -0.65 -15.84 4.18
N THR A 106 -0.75 -16.56 5.29
CA THR A 106 -0.68 -16.01 6.65
C THR A 106 0.61 -16.39 7.36
N SER A 107 1.61 -16.90 6.63
CA SER A 107 2.92 -17.30 7.20
C SER A 107 3.64 -16.12 7.86
N ILE A 108 3.41 -14.90 7.37
CA ILE A 108 3.84 -13.66 8.01
C ILE A 108 2.62 -12.98 8.64
N PRO A 109 2.48 -13.01 9.98
CA PRO A 109 1.38 -12.34 10.66
C PRO A 109 1.59 -10.82 10.57
N VAL A 110 0.59 -10.12 10.02
CA VAL A 110 0.51 -8.65 10.02
C VAL A 110 -0.92 -8.21 10.35
N ALA A 111 -1.07 -7.04 10.95
CA ALA A 111 -2.36 -6.49 11.35
C ALA A 111 -3.21 -5.98 10.17
N ALA A 112 -2.58 -5.65 9.04
CA ALA A 112 -3.28 -5.31 7.82
C ALA A 112 -4.09 -6.51 7.31
N HIS A 113 -5.37 -6.26 7.04
CA HIS A 113 -6.29 -7.23 6.45
C HIS A 113 -6.68 -6.85 5.01
N CYS A 114 -6.39 -5.62 4.57
CA CYS A 114 -6.84 -5.05 3.30
C CYS A 114 -6.23 -5.73 2.07
N GLN A 115 -7.04 -5.84 1.02
CA GLN A 115 -6.60 -6.14 -0.34
C GLN A 115 -7.14 -5.02 -1.23
N HIS A 116 -6.27 -4.25 -1.87
CA HIS A 116 -6.71 -3.17 -2.77
C HIS A 116 -7.03 -3.73 -4.16
N SER A 117 -8.23 -3.48 -4.65
CA SER A 117 -8.52 -3.50 -6.07
C SER A 117 -7.83 -2.30 -6.76
N PRO A 118 -7.64 -2.34 -8.09
CA PRO A 118 -7.16 -1.18 -8.83
C PRO A 118 -8.13 -0.02 -8.63
N GLY A 119 -7.72 1.01 -7.90
CA GLY A 119 -8.59 2.15 -7.58
C GLY A 119 -9.22 2.75 -8.83
N GLY A 120 -10.55 2.86 -8.83
CA GLY A 120 -11.29 3.64 -9.82
C GLY A 120 -11.00 5.14 -9.70
N PRO A 121 -11.47 5.98 -10.64
CA PRO A 121 -11.25 7.41 -10.59
C PRO A 121 -11.77 8.01 -9.28
N GLU A 122 -10.94 8.88 -8.69
CA GLU A 122 -11.20 9.54 -7.42
C GLU A 122 -12.55 10.28 -7.46
N GLY A 123 -13.45 10.00 -6.50
CA GLY A 123 -14.67 10.78 -6.29
C GLY A 123 -16.02 10.08 -6.45
N SER A 124 -16.10 8.77 -6.73
CA SER A 124 -17.40 8.06 -6.69
C SER A 124 -17.77 7.68 -5.26
N CYS A 125 -18.11 8.68 -4.44
CA CYS A 125 -18.76 8.48 -3.15
C CYS A 125 -20.20 7.99 -3.40
N THR A 126 -20.44 6.68 -3.42
CA THR A 126 -21.79 6.11 -3.29
C THR A 126 -22.07 5.64 -1.84
N GLY A 127 -21.24 6.06 -0.89
CA GLY A 127 -21.48 5.89 0.54
C GLY A 127 -22.32 7.03 1.10
N SER A 128 -23.60 6.77 1.32
CA SER A 128 -24.55 7.67 1.97
C SER A 128 -24.07 8.14 3.35
N GLY A 129 -24.03 9.45 3.57
CA GLY A 129 -24.31 10.06 4.87
C GLY A 129 -23.11 10.54 5.70
N GLU A 130 -22.93 11.86 5.66
CA GLU A 130 -22.43 12.73 6.74
C GLU A 130 -20.93 12.71 7.07
N GLY A 131 -20.21 13.72 6.55
CA GLY A 131 -18.84 13.97 6.98
C GLY A 131 -18.13 15.22 6.45
N ASP A 132 -18.82 16.25 5.93
CA ASP A 132 -18.15 17.51 5.57
C ASP A 132 -18.08 18.46 6.77
N GLY A 133 -17.00 18.37 7.53
CA GLY A 133 -16.56 19.45 8.41
C GLY A 133 -15.76 20.50 7.61
N PRO A 134 -15.98 21.81 7.81
CA PRO A 134 -15.38 22.83 6.96
C PRO A 134 -13.86 22.95 7.19
N SER A 135 -13.10 22.83 6.11
CA SER A 135 -11.68 23.23 6.05
C SER A 135 -11.58 24.75 6.26
N GLY A 136 -11.09 25.17 7.43
CA GLY A 136 -10.66 26.56 7.66
C GLY A 136 -9.27 26.83 7.04
N PRO A 137 -8.95 28.08 6.68
CA PRO A 137 -7.68 28.40 6.05
C PRO A 137 -6.56 28.57 7.09
N ASN A 138 -5.37 28.08 6.76
CA ASN A 138 -4.08 28.59 7.26
C ASN A 138 -3.09 28.62 6.10
#